data_AF-A0A662C4G5-F1
#
_entry.id   AF-A0A662C4G5-F1
#
_cell.length_a   1.000
_cell.length_b   1.000
_cell.length_c   1.000
_cell.angle_alpha   90.00
_cell.angle_beta   90.00
_cell.angle_gamma   90.00
#
_symmetry.space_group_name_H-M   'P 1'
#
loop_
_entity.id
_entity.type
_entity.pdbx_description
1 polymer ?
#
loop_
_entity_poly.entity_id
_entity_poly.type
_entity_poly.pdbx_seq_one_letter_code
_entity_poly.pdbx_strand_id
1 'polypeptide(L)'
;MTKFKKPVIIEATQWFKNGDHPQDGTEVFEKGKFKGELLEGKIVKYYRTPEIDGLKSCKLCGKILHNHGWIDTLEGGSIVCPGDWIVANVQGEYYSCKPDIFKQFMIRFNSTY
;
A
#
# COMPACT_ATOMS: atom_id res chain seq x y z
N MET A 1 2.63 -25.00 -27.44
CA MET A 1 2.26 -23.59 -27.68
C MET A 1 2.02 -22.93 -26.32
N THR A 2 2.93 -22.09 -25.87
CA THR A 2 2.75 -21.28 -24.65
C THR A 2 1.69 -20.22 -24.94
N LYS A 3 0.51 -20.34 -24.33
CA LYS A 3 -0.56 -19.33 -24.40
C LYS A 3 -0.06 -18.06 -23.72
N PHE A 4 0.34 -17.05 -24.49
CA PHE A 4 0.46 -15.70 -23.97
C PHE A 4 -0.94 -15.20 -23.60
N LYS A 5 -1.18 -14.96 -22.30
CA LYS A 5 -2.38 -14.25 -21.84
C LYS A 5 -2.27 -12.79 -22.28
N LYS A 6 -3.38 -12.19 -22.72
CA LYS A 6 -3.42 -10.76 -23.04
C LYS A 6 -2.97 -9.96 -21.80
N PRO A 7 -2.14 -8.91 -21.97
CA PRO A 7 -1.76 -8.06 -20.86
C PRO A 7 -3.01 -7.38 -20.29
N VAL A 8 -3.12 -7.40 -18.96
CA VAL A 8 -4.20 -6.72 -18.24
C VAL A 8 -3.67 -5.38 -17.78
N ILE A 9 -4.37 -4.31 -18.11
CA ILE A 9 -4.06 -2.97 -17.60
C ILE A 9 -4.63 -2.86 -16.20
N ILE A 10 -3.78 -2.45 -15.26
CA ILE A 10 -4.11 -2.28 -13.85
C ILE A 10 -3.50 -0.98 -13.33
N GLU A 11 -4.05 -0.45 -12.25
CA GLU A 11 -3.48 0.71 -11.56
C GLU A 11 -2.49 0.23 -10.49
N ALA A 12 -1.40 0.98 -10.33
CA ALA A 12 -0.43 0.72 -9.29
C ALA A 12 0.20 2.02 -8.80
N THR A 13 0.24 2.18 -7.47
CA THR A 13 0.85 3.33 -6.81
C THR A 13 1.94 2.85 -5.88
N GLN A 14 3.12 3.45 -5.95
CA GLN A 14 4.17 3.17 -4.97
C GLN A 14 3.86 3.89 -3.65
N TRP A 15 3.87 3.14 -2.55
CA TRP A 15 3.51 3.60 -1.21
C TRP A 15 4.75 3.76 -0.34
N PHE A 16 4.83 4.86 0.41
CA PHE A 16 5.95 5.23 1.27
C PHE A 16 5.52 5.57 2.70
N LYS A 17 4.33 6.15 2.88
CA LYS A 17 3.79 6.57 4.19
C LYS A 17 2.28 6.59 4.17
N ASN A 18 1.67 6.55 5.36
CA ASN A 18 0.21 6.63 5.47
C ASN A 18 -0.35 7.90 4.81
N GLY A 19 -1.42 7.76 4.04
CA GLY A 19 -2.09 8.86 3.34
C GLY A 19 -1.45 9.26 2.01
N ASP A 20 -0.41 8.58 1.53
CA ASP A 20 0.19 8.88 0.22
C ASP A 20 -0.45 8.13 -0.95
N HIS A 21 -1.28 7.12 -0.68
CA HIS A 21 -2.05 6.47 -1.73
C HIS A 21 -3.10 7.47 -2.26
N PRO A 22 -3.26 7.65 -3.59
CA PRO A 22 -4.18 8.62 -4.16
C PRO A 22 -5.64 8.50 -3.69
N GLN A 23 -6.03 7.31 -3.24
CA GLN A 23 -7.37 7.00 -2.75
C GLN A 23 -7.46 6.91 -1.21
N ASP A 24 -6.39 7.17 -0.46
CA ASP A 24 -6.42 7.17 1.01
C ASP A 24 -7.27 8.31 1.60
N GLY A 25 -7.64 9.29 0.79
CA GLY A 25 -8.37 10.48 1.24
C GLY A 25 -7.44 11.56 1.80
N THR A 26 -8.04 12.70 2.13
CA THR A 26 -7.31 13.86 2.69
C THR A 26 -7.98 14.38 3.96
N GLU A 27 -8.93 13.60 4.49
CA GLU A 27 -9.65 13.95 5.69
C GLU A 27 -8.70 14.03 6.89
N VAL A 28 -8.97 14.99 7.78
CA VAL A 28 -8.20 15.24 9.00
C VAL A 28 -9.10 15.16 10.22
N PHE A 29 -8.54 14.92 11.39
CA PHE A 29 -9.29 15.08 12.64
C PHE A 29 -9.72 16.54 12.81
N GLU A 30 -11.04 16.79 12.88
CA GLU A 30 -11.58 18.15 13.04
C GLU A 30 -11.48 18.68 14.48
N LYS A 31 -11.41 17.77 15.46
CA LYS A 31 -11.46 18.06 16.90
C LYS A 31 -10.56 17.09 17.67
N GLY A 32 -10.22 17.46 18.91
CA GLY A 32 -9.41 16.65 19.81
C GLY A 32 -7.91 16.90 19.69
N LYS A 33 -7.11 16.05 20.36
CA LYS A 33 -5.65 16.20 20.50
C LYS A 33 -4.91 16.16 19.14
N PHE A 34 -5.44 15.43 18.18
CA PHE A 34 -4.85 15.23 16.85
C PHE A 34 -5.43 16.16 15.79
N LYS A 35 -6.08 17.28 16.18
CA LYS A 35 -6.73 18.19 15.24
C LYS A 35 -5.76 18.64 14.14
N GLY A 36 -6.16 18.45 12.89
CA GLY A 36 -5.36 18.79 11.70
C GLY A 36 -4.42 17.68 11.24
N GLU A 37 -4.28 16.58 11.99
CA GLU A 37 -3.59 15.38 11.49
C GLU A 37 -4.50 14.57 10.57
N LEU A 38 -3.91 13.90 9.57
CA LEU A 38 -4.62 13.04 8.64
C LEU A 38 -5.31 11.89 9.38
N LEU A 39 -6.54 11.58 8.94
CA LEU A 39 -7.21 10.34 9.31
C LEU A 39 -6.42 9.14 8.75
N GLU A 40 -6.79 7.96 9.22
CA GLU A 40 -6.25 6.72 8.68
C GLU A 40 -6.58 6.56 7.20
N GLY A 41 -5.56 6.21 6.40
CA GLY A 41 -5.71 5.95 4.98
C GLY A 41 -6.76 4.88 4.67
N LYS A 42 -7.63 5.16 3.69
CA LYS A 42 -8.73 4.28 3.28
C LYS A 42 -8.27 2.98 2.61
N ILE A 43 -7.19 3.03 1.83
CA ILE A 43 -6.62 1.87 1.14
C ILE A 43 -5.51 1.27 1.98
N VAL A 44 -4.58 2.10 2.45
CA VAL A 44 -3.47 1.67 3.31
C VAL A 44 -3.60 2.31 4.68
N LYS A 45 -3.98 1.46 5.64
CA LYS A 45 -4.19 1.80 7.05
C LYS A 45 -2.87 1.88 7.80
N TYR A 46 -2.88 2.37 9.03
CA TYR A 46 -1.67 2.32 9.86
C TYR A 46 -1.41 0.89 10.30
N TYR A 47 -0.16 0.43 10.20
CA TYR A 47 0.21 -0.82 10.86
C TYR A 47 0.38 -0.58 12.36
N ARG A 48 -0.64 -0.93 13.16
CA ARG A 48 -0.63 -0.83 14.62
C ARG A 48 -1.20 -2.11 15.22
N THR A 49 -0.41 -2.80 16.05
CA THR A 49 -0.89 -3.93 16.86
C THR A 49 -0.55 -3.67 18.33
N PRO A 50 -1.46 -3.95 19.28
CA PRO A 50 -1.18 -3.82 20.72
C PRO A 50 -0.01 -4.69 21.19
N GLU A 51 0.28 -5.77 20.46
CA GLU A 51 1.25 -6.80 20.87
C GLU A 51 2.69 -6.44 20.49
N ILE A 52 2.89 -5.50 19.57
CA ILE A 52 4.21 -5.18 19.01
C ILE A 52 4.43 -3.67 19.08
N ASP A 53 5.52 -3.28 19.74
CA ASP A 53 5.99 -1.90 19.72
C ASP A 53 6.25 -1.43 18.28
N GLY A 54 5.65 -0.31 17.89
CA GLY A 54 5.85 0.32 16.59
C GLY A 54 7.31 0.73 16.34
N LEU A 55 8.13 0.89 17.38
CA LEU A 55 9.56 1.17 17.25
C LEU A 55 10.39 -0.07 16.91
N LYS A 56 9.80 -1.27 16.96
CA LYS A 56 10.49 -2.51 16.58
C LYS A 56 10.81 -2.49 15.08
N SER A 57 11.97 -3.03 14.73
CA SER A 57 12.40 -3.18 13.34
C SER A 57 11.57 -4.22 12.60
N CYS A 58 11.07 -3.87 11.41
CA CYS A 58 10.42 -4.79 10.50
C CYS A 58 11.42 -5.84 9.99
N LYS A 59 10.99 -7.12 10.00
CA LYS A 59 11.81 -8.24 9.50
C LYS A 59 11.98 -8.23 7.97
N LEU A 60 11.12 -7.51 7.25
CA LEU A 60 11.13 -7.48 5.78
C LEU A 60 12.04 -6.37 5.22
N CYS A 61 11.99 -5.16 5.79
CA CYS A 61 12.73 -4.02 5.25
C CYS A 61 13.69 -3.34 6.25
N GLY A 62 13.71 -3.78 7.51
CA GLY A 62 14.57 -3.23 8.57
C GLY A 62 14.11 -1.89 9.17
N LYS A 63 13.18 -1.16 8.53
CA LYS A 63 12.61 0.09 9.08
C LYS A 63 11.68 -0.20 10.26
N ILE A 64 11.48 0.79 11.13
CA ILE A 64 10.55 0.64 12.27
C ILE A 64 9.10 0.38 11.79
N LEU A 65 8.37 -0.44 12.52
CA LEU A 65 6.99 -0.83 12.18
C LEU A 65 6.02 0.36 12.14
N HIS A 66 6.30 1.45 12.85
CA HIS A 66 5.52 2.69 12.81
C HIS A 66 5.44 3.29 11.41
N ASN A 67 6.44 3.04 10.56
CA ASN A 67 6.46 3.53 9.19
C ASN A 67 5.71 2.61 8.21
N HIS A 68 5.14 1.50 8.69
CA HIS A 68 4.48 0.52 7.84
C HIS A 68 2.97 0.76 7.75
N GLY A 69 2.42 0.33 6.63
CA GLY A 69 0.99 0.31 6.38
C GLY A 69 0.40 -1.08 6.58
N TRP A 70 -0.92 -1.14 6.65
CA TRP A 70 -1.68 -2.38 6.58
C TRP A 70 -2.69 -2.26 5.45
N ILE A 71 -2.76 -3.29 4.61
CA ILE A 71 -3.78 -3.37 3.55
C ILE A 71 -4.65 -4.57 3.81
N ASP A 72 -5.97 -4.37 3.76
CA ASP A 72 -6.92 -5.46 3.89
C ASP A 72 -6.99 -6.22 2.56
N THR A 73 -6.85 -7.54 2.64
CA THR A 73 -6.95 -8.45 1.51
C THR A 73 -7.94 -9.56 1.84
N LEU A 74 -8.36 -10.32 0.83
CA LEU A 74 -9.22 -11.50 1.03
C LEU A 74 -8.59 -12.55 1.96
N GLU A 75 -7.26 -12.54 2.10
CA GLU A 75 -6.50 -13.49 2.92
C GLU A 75 -6.30 -13.01 4.37
N GLY A 76 -6.97 -11.92 4.78
CA GLY A 76 -6.88 -11.39 6.14
C GLY A 76 -5.88 -10.25 6.31
N GLY A 77 -5.38 -9.67 5.21
CA GLY A 77 -4.56 -8.46 5.19
C GLY A 77 -3.04 -8.70 5.21
N SER A 78 -2.29 -7.64 4.88
CA SER A 78 -0.84 -7.72 4.73
C SER A 78 -0.13 -6.44 5.14
N ILE A 79 1.11 -6.59 5.64
CA ILE A 79 2.00 -5.48 5.98
C ILE A 79 2.52 -4.84 4.69
N VAL A 80 2.37 -3.53 4.59
CA VAL A 80 2.92 -2.70 3.52
C VAL A 80 4.21 -2.04 4.02
N CYS A 81 5.33 -2.35 3.38
CA CYS A 81 6.60 -1.71 3.65
C CYS A 81 6.72 -0.40 2.84
N PRO A 82 7.40 0.63 3.38
CA PRO A 82 7.74 1.81 2.60
C PRO A 82 8.60 1.44 1.37
N GLY A 83 8.05 1.73 0.20
CA GLY A 83 8.58 1.39 -1.12
C GLY A 83 7.76 0.34 -1.87
N ASP A 84 6.87 -0.39 -1.20
CA ASP A 84 5.99 -1.38 -1.83
C ASP A 84 5.02 -0.72 -2.81
N TRP A 85 4.58 -1.49 -3.81
CA TRP A 85 3.54 -1.09 -4.74
C TRP A 85 2.18 -1.57 -4.27
N ILE A 86 1.20 -0.68 -4.26
CA ILE A 86 -0.20 -1.00 -4.06
C ILE A 86 -0.84 -1.15 -5.43
N VAL A 87 -1.26 -2.37 -5.75
CA VAL A 87 -1.80 -2.74 -7.05
C VAL A 87 -3.30 -2.98 -6.93
N ALA A 88 -4.09 -2.30 -7.75
CA ALA A 88 -5.53 -2.52 -7.84
C ALA A 88 -5.83 -3.49 -8.98
N ASN A 89 -6.52 -4.59 -8.70
CA ASN A 89 -6.98 -5.49 -9.75
C ASN A 89 -8.24 -4.92 -10.45
N VAL A 90 -8.66 -5.57 -11.54
CA VAL A 90 -9.84 -5.13 -12.32
C VAL A 90 -11.18 -5.23 -11.56
N GLN A 91 -11.19 -5.89 -10.40
CA GLN A 91 -12.36 -6.02 -9.52
C GLN A 91 -12.35 -4.97 -8.41
N GLY A 92 -11.35 -4.09 -8.38
CA GLY A 92 -11.20 -3.04 -7.36
C GLY A 92 -10.56 -3.51 -6.07
N GLU A 93 -9.94 -4.69 -6.05
CA GLU A 93 -9.23 -5.22 -4.88
C GLU A 93 -7.77 -4.79 -4.90
N TYR A 94 -7.24 -4.42 -3.72
CA TYR A 94 -5.88 -3.93 -3.59
C TYR A 94 -4.95 -4.96 -2.95
N TYR A 95 -3.72 -5.02 -3.45
CA TYR A 95 -2.67 -5.89 -2.93
C TYR A 95 -1.35 -5.14 -2.80
N SER A 96 -0.55 -5.52 -1.80
CA SER A 96 0.84 -5.07 -1.72
C SER A 96 1.72 -5.95 -2.62
N CYS A 97 2.67 -5.33 -3.32
CA CYS A 97 3.60 -5.98 -4.21
C CYS A 97 5.00 -5.43 -3.97
N LYS A 98 5.96 -6.31 -3.66
CA LYS A 98 7.33 -5.89 -3.39
C LYS A 98 7.98 -5.32 -4.66
N PRO A 99 8.85 -4.30 -4.57
CA PRO A 99 9.45 -3.64 -5.74
C PRO A 99 10.12 -4.58 -6.73
N ASP A 100 10.82 -5.61 -6.22
CA ASP A 100 11.52 -6.58 -7.06
C ASP A 100 10.55 -7.44 -7.88
N ILE A 101 9.43 -7.84 -7.27
CA ILE A 101 8.35 -8.57 -7.95
C ILE A 101 7.62 -7.66 -8.93
N PHE A 102 7.32 -6.43 -8.54
CA PHE A 102 6.67 -5.44 -9.40
C PHE A 102 7.47 -5.22 -10.67
N LYS A 103 8.79 -5.02 -10.56
CA LYS A 103 9.70 -4.84 -11.70
C LYS A 103 9.76 -6.06 -12.62
N GLN A 104 9.57 -7.27 -12.09
CA GLN A 104 9.63 -8.50 -12.87
C GLN A 104 8.37 -8.73 -13.72
N PHE A 105 7.20 -8.34 -13.22
CA PHE A 105 5.91 -8.72 -13.83
C PHE A 105 5.11 -7.55 -14.40
N MET A 106 5.42 -6.30 -14.03
CA MET A 106 4.66 -5.13 -14.45
C MET A 106 5.43 -4.31 -15.48
N ILE A 107 4.73 -3.92 -16.54
CA ILE A 107 5.25 -3.00 -17.56
C ILE A 107 4.51 -1.67 -17.38
N ARG A 108 5.27 -0.59 -17.20
CA ARG A 108 4.70 0.75 -17.07
C ARG A 108 4.23 1.23 -18.44
N PHE A 109 2.93 1.50 -18.55
CA PHE A 109 2.34 2.07 -19.76
C PHE A 109 2.19 3.58 -19.58
N ASN A 110 3.02 4.36 -20.26
CA ASN A 110 2.84 5.82 -20.32
C ASN A 110 1.96 6.11 -21.52
N SER A 111 0.70 6.49 -21.29
CA SER A 111 -0.17 6.97 -22.37
C SER A 111 0.31 8.37 -22.79
N THR A 112 1.16 8.43 -23.81
CA THR A 112 1.37 9.69 -24.55
C THR A 112 0.17 9.89 -25.46
N TYR A 113 -0.70 10.83 -25.09
CA TYR A 113 -1.62 11.45 -26.04
C TYR A 113 -0.86 12.48 -26.87
#